data_AF-T0VGM1-F1
#
_entry.id   AF-T0VGM1-F1
#
_cell.length_a   1.000
_cell.length_b   1.000
_cell.length_c   1.000
_cell.angle_alpha   90.00
_cell.angle_beta   90.00
_cell.angle_gamma   90.00
#
_symmetry.space_group_name_H-M   'P 1'
#
loop_
_entity.id
_entity.type
_entity.pdbx_description
1 polymer ?
#
loop_
_entity_poly.entity_id
_entity_poly.type
_entity_poly.pdbx_seq_one_letter_code
_entity_poly.pdbx_strand_id
1 'polypeptide(L)'
;RFKQAIAKMQEQAFFEIKEEKNKGFKFRRILPIPTVEWTDYDDKVMIRFNQDIIPYLIELKQNFTKYALSEIMELNSKYSIILYKWLSMNYNQYEHYSNKGGRRAEQVENYRNPSISVKELRTITDTVNEYKETYHFF
;
A
#
# COMPACT_ATOMS: atom_id res chain seq x y z
N ARG A 1 22.36 3.98 -4.03
CA ARG A 1 21.10 3.22 -3.77
C ARG A 1 19.91 4.16 -3.51
N PHE A 2 19.90 4.97 -2.45
CA PHE A 2 18.77 5.90 -2.17
C PHE A 2 18.51 6.92 -3.29
N LYS A 3 19.55 7.64 -3.74
CA LYS A 3 19.44 8.63 -4.84
C LYS A 3 18.85 8.02 -6.15
N GLN A 4 19.29 6.81 -6.51
CA GLN A 4 18.76 6.07 -7.66
C GLN A 4 17.30 5.64 -7.47
N ALA A 5 16.92 5.21 -6.26
CA ALA A 5 15.54 4.85 -5.95
C ALA A 5 14.61 6.05 -6.03
N ILE A 6 15.05 7.23 -5.57
CA ILE A 6 14.26 8.46 -5.64
C ILE A 6 14.09 8.95 -7.08
N ALA A 7 15.15 8.94 -7.89
CA ALA A 7 15.04 9.28 -9.31
C ALA A 7 14.04 8.37 -10.04
N LYS A 8 14.18 7.04 -9.84
CA LYS A 8 13.26 6.05 -10.41
C LYS A 8 11.82 6.25 -9.93
N MET A 9 11.63 6.61 -8.66
CA MET A 9 10.32 6.93 -8.11
C MET A 9 9.70 8.17 -8.76
N GLN A 10 10.45 9.24 -9.01
CA GLN A 10 9.91 10.43 -9.69
C GLN A 10 9.50 10.15 -11.15
N GLU A 11 10.24 9.29 -11.85
CA GLU A 11 9.93 8.93 -13.25
C GLU A 11 8.73 7.99 -13.37
N GLN A 12 8.58 7.06 -12.42
CA GLN A 12 7.62 5.97 -12.53
C GLN A 12 6.35 6.18 -11.69
N ALA A 13 6.39 7.00 -10.65
CA ALA A 13 5.24 7.20 -9.78
C ALA A 13 4.32 8.28 -10.35
N PHE A 14 3.14 7.87 -10.80
CA PHE A 14 2.02 8.76 -11.04
C PHE A 14 0.75 8.14 -10.45
N PHE A 15 -0.10 8.98 -9.89
CA PHE A 15 -1.41 8.58 -9.42
C PHE A 15 -2.42 8.83 -10.52
N GLU A 16 -3.13 7.78 -10.93
CA GLU A 16 -4.27 7.91 -11.83
C GLU A 16 -5.55 7.81 -11.01
N ILE A 17 -6.35 8.87 -11.04
CA ILE A 17 -7.60 8.98 -10.31
C ILE A 17 -8.72 9.03 -11.33
N LYS A 18 -9.69 8.13 -11.14
CA LYS A 18 -10.93 8.08 -11.90
C LYS A 18 -12.08 8.53 -11.00
N GLU A 19 -12.64 9.70 -11.29
CA GLU A 19 -13.81 10.23 -10.58
C GLU A 19 -15.06 10.07 -11.44
N GLU A 20 -16.11 9.50 -10.87
CA GLU A 20 -17.42 9.47 -11.50
C GLU A 20 -18.13 10.81 -11.27
N LYS A 21 -18.57 11.45 -12.35
CA LYS A 21 -19.39 12.67 -12.29
C LYS A 21 -20.58 12.50 -13.22
N ASN A 22 -21.80 12.49 -12.68
CA ASN A 22 -23.14 12.60 -13.29
C ASN A 22 -23.39 12.02 -14.72
N LYS A 23 -22.57 12.36 -15.72
CA LYS A 23 -22.64 11.91 -17.12
C LYS A 23 -21.35 11.24 -17.65
N GLY A 24 -20.38 10.89 -16.82
CA GLY A 24 -19.17 10.19 -17.26
C GLY A 24 -18.04 10.11 -16.22
N PHE A 25 -16.85 9.74 -16.68
CA PHE A 25 -15.65 9.64 -15.84
C PHE A 25 -14.66 10.77 -16.13
N LYS A 26 -14.13 11.39 -15.07
CA LYS A 26 -13.01 12.32 -15.13
C LYS A 26 -11.74 11.58 -14.72
N PHE A 27 -10.76 11.58 -15.61
CA PHE A 27 -9.44 11.01 -15.36
C PHE A 27 -8.47 12.13 -14.98
N ARG A 28 -7.71 11.94 -13.89
CA ARG A 28 -6.63 12.84 -13.47
C ARG A 28 -5.36 12.04 -13.28
N ARG A 29 -4.25 12.55 -13.81
CA ARG A 29 -2.92 11.99 -13.61
C ARG A 29 -2.10 12.98 -12.79
N ILE A 30 -1.63 12.55 -11.63
CA ILE A 30 -0.91 13.41 -10.67
C ILE A 30 0.49 12.86 -10.46
N LEU A 31 1.50 13.72 -10.63
CA LEU A 31 2.86 13.44 -10.19
C LEU A 31 2.95 13.72 -8.69
N PRO A 32 3.19 12.72 -7.84
CA PRO A 32 3.11 12.87 -6.39
C PRO A 32 4.29 13.61 -5.79
N ILE A 33 5.47 13.45 -6.39
CA ILE A 33 6.74 14.00 -5.88
C ILE A 33 7.39 14.79 -7.02
N PRO A 34 6.92 16.01 -7.28
CA PRO A 34 7.41 16.83 -8.39
C PRO A 34 8.83 17.35 -8.17
N THR A 35 9.31 17.43 -6.91
CA THR A 35 10.62 18.00 -6.61
C THR A 35 11.33 17.19 -5.55
N VAL A 36 12.60 16.86 -5.82
CA VAL A 36 13.53 16.27 -4.89
C VAL A 36 14.84 17.02 -5.02
N GLU A 37 15.39 17.47 -3.90
CA GLU A 37 16.69 18.14 -3.84
C GLU A 37 17.59 17.39 -2.87
N TRP A 38 18.85 17.21 -3.24
CA TRP A 38 19.89 16.67 -2.37
C TRP A 38 21.23 17.29 -2.74
N THR A 39 22.16 17.24 -1.81
CA THR A 39 23.54 17.64 -2.07
C THR A 39 24.46 16.42 -2.10
N ASP A 40 25.67 16.58 -2.61
CA ASP A 40 26.72 15.56 -2.55
C ASP A 40 27.57 15.64 -1.27
N TYR A 41 27.49 16.77 -0.56
CA TYR A 41 28.22 17.05 0.68
C TYR A 41 27.40 16.87 1.96
N ASP A 42 26.08 16.67 1.88
CA ASP A 42 25.25 16.25 3.02
C ASP A 42 24.37 15.04 2.73
N ASP A 43 23.99 14.33 3.80
CA ASP A 43 23.10 13.16 3.74
C ASP A 43 21.62 13.56 3.79
N LYS A 44 21.29 14.84 3.52
CA LYS A 44 19.92 15.32 3.59
C LYS A 44 19.28 15.28 2.22
N VAL A 45 18.02 14.84 2.20
CA VAL A 45 17.19 14.86 1.00
C VAL A 45 15.90 15.58 1.32
N MET A 46 15.62 16.62 0.55
CA MET A 46 14.35 17.33 0.57
C MET A 46 13.44 16.70 -0.47
N ILE A 47 12.22 16.35 -0.05
CA ILE A 47 11.18 15.82 -0.92
C ILE A 47 9.96 16.73 -0.78
N ARG A 48 9.50 17.28 -1.91
CA ARG A 48 8.26 18.06 -1.97
C ARG A 48 7.16 17.21 -2.55
N PHE A 49 6.10 17.02 -1.77
CA PHE A 49 4.87 16.42 -2.26
C PHE A 49 4.02 17.42 -3.03
N ASN A 50 3.34 16.93 -4.07
CA ASN A 50 2.33 17.70 -4.78
C ASN A 50 1.13 17.98 -3.87
N GLN A 51 0.64 19.22 -3.85
CA GLN A 51 -0.54 19.58 -3.07
C GLN A 51 -1.79 18.79 -3.48
N ASP A 52 -1.88 18.42 -4.76
CA ASP A 52 -3.01 17.64 -5.28
C ASP A 52 -3.08 16.23 -4.70
N ILE A 53 -1.98 15.70 -4.14
CA ILE A 53 -2.00 14.39 -3.47
C ILE A 53 -2.40 14.46 -2.00
N ILE A 54 -2.37 15.64 -1.38
CA ILE A 54 -2.60 15.81 0.06
C ILE A 54 -3.97 15.25 0.51
N PRO A 55 -5.10 15.49 -0.19
CA PRO A 55 -6.38 14.91 0.21
C PRO A 55 -6.34 13.38 0.31
N TYR A 56 -5.67 12.72 -0.64
CA TYR A 56 -5.52 11.27 -0.65
C TYR A 56 -4.59 10.77 0.46
N LEU A 57 -3.53 11.51 0.79
CA LEU A 57 -2.68 11.18 1.94
C LEU A 57 -3.43 11.28 3.28
N ILE A 58 -4.37 12.22 3.41
CA ILE A 58 -5.19 12.40 4.60
C ILE A 58 -6.25 11.28 4.72
N GLU A 59 -6.91 10.93 3.63
CA GLU A 59 -7.84 9.79 3.59
C GLU A 59 -7.13 8.48 3.96
N LEU A 60 -5.88 8.31 3.49
CA LEU A 60 -5.02 7.22 3.93
C LEU A 60 -4.83 7.27 5.46
N LYS A 61 -4.49 8.42 6.06
CA LYS A 61 -4.30 8.53 7.52
C LYS A 61 -5.54 8.11 8.34
N GLN A 62 -6.75 8.34 7.83
CA GLN A 62 -7.99 7.96 8.54
C GLN A 62 -8.32 6.47 8.44
N ASN A 63 -7.99 5.83 7.31
CA ASN A 63 -8.34 4.44 7.03
C ASN A 63 -7.15 3.46 7.21
N PHE A 64 -6.05 3.89 7.84
CA PHE A 64 -4.84 3.08 7.92
C PHE A 64 -4.85 2.05 9.03
N THR A 65 -4.36 0.86 8.67
CA THR A 65 -3.71 -0.08 9.57
C THR A 65 -2.37 0.53 9.98
N LYS A 66 -2.15 0.79 11.26
CA LYS A 66 -0.84 1.22 11.77
C LYS A 66 0.07 -0.01 11.86
N TYR A 67 1.21 0.04 11.18
CA TYR A 67 2.33 -0.89 11.33
C TYR A 67 3.61 -0.07 11.51
N ALA A 68 4.60 -0.59 12.24
CA ALA A 68 5.83 0.17 12.44
C ALA A 68 6.67 0.13 11.16
N LEU A 69 7.17 1.30 10.75
CA LEU A 69 8.02 1.41 9.56
C LEU A 69 9.24 0.48 9.64
N SER A 70 9.79 0.30 10.85
CA SER A 70 10.90 -0.61 11.15
C SER A 70 10.60 -2.07 10.76
N GLU A 71 9.39 -2.55 11.01
CA GLU A 71 8.98 -3.92 10.68
C GLU A 71 8.92 -4.15 9.17
N ILE A 72 8.53 -3.12 8.41
CA ILE A 72 8.56 -3.17 6.94
C ILE A 72 9.97 -3.08 6.39
N MET A 73 10.85 -2.31 7.03
CA MET A 73 12.23 -2.12 6.57
C MET A 73 13.07 -3.41 6.61
N GLU A 74 12.71 -4.37 7.46
CA GLU A 74 13.35 -5.69 7.51
C GLU A 74 12.88 -6.63 6.38
N LEU A 75 11.75 -6.30 5.71
CA LEU A 75 11.21 -7.09 4.62
C LEU A 75 11.86 -6.68 3.28
N ASN A 76 12.61 -7.61 2.68
CA ASN A 76 13.35 -7.35 1.44
C ASN A 76 12.60 -7.73 0.15
N SER A 77 11.44 -8.39 0.25
CA SER A 77 10.64 -8.82 -0.90
C SER A 77 9.38 -7.95 -1.05
N LYS A 78 9.10 -7.49 -2.29
CA LYS A 78 7.86 -6.80 -2.67
C LYS A 78 6.63 -7.56 -2.15
N TYR A 79 6.61 -8.88 -2.35
CA TYR A 79 5.49 -9.72 -1.96
C TYR A 79 5.38 -9.85 -0.44
N SER A 80 6.49 -10.00 0.27
CA SER A 80 6.49 -10.06 1.74
C SER A 80 5.92 -8.79 2.36
N ILE A 81 6.24 -7.61 1.81
CA ILE A 81 5.67 -6.33 2.26
C ILE A 81 4.14 -6.32 2.05
N ILE A 82 3.65 -6.80 0.91
CA ILE A 82 2.21 -6.84 0.61
C ILE A 82 1.47 -7.82 1.54
N LEU A 83 2.02 -9.01 1.75
CA LEU A 83 1.46 -10.02 2.65
C LEU A 83 1.43 -9.53 4.09
N TYR A 84 2.53 -8.94 4.57
CA TYR A 84 2.60 -8.37 5.91
C TYR A 84 1.55 -7.29 6.13
N LYS A 85 1.34 -6.40 5.14
CA LYS A 85 0.26 -5.39 5.21
C LYS A 85 -1.12 -6.04 5.32
N TRP A 86 -1.41 -7.06 4.51
CA TRP A 86 -2.70 -7.76 4.55
C TRP A 86 -2.92 -8.48 5.88
N LEU A 87 -1.91 -9.16 6.42
CA LEU A 87 -1.98 -9.81 7.72
C LEU A 87 -2.15 -8.80 8.86
N SER A 88 -1.38 -7.70 8.83
CA SER A 88 -1.47 -6.63 9.83
C SER A 88 -2.86 -5.98 9.84
N MET A 89 -3.48 -5.82 8.67
CA MET A 89 -4.84 -5.30 8.57
C MET A 89 -5.85 -6.22 9.25
N ASN A 90 -5.78 -7.53 9.01
CA ASN A 90 -6.65 -8.50 9.66
C ASN A 90 -6.39 -8.56 11.17
N TYR A 91 -5.13 -8.58 11.59
CA TYR A 91 -4.73 -8.59 13.00
C TYR A 91 -5.25 -7.35 13.75
N ASN A 92 -5.14 -6.16 13.15
CA ASN A 92 -5.64 -4.93 13.76
C ASN A 92 -7.17 -4.95 13.95
N GLN A 93 -7.90 -5.55 13.01
CA GLN A 93 -9.35 -5.74 13.16
C GLN A 93 -9.67 -6.75 14.26
N TYR A 94 -8.93 -7.85 14.35
CA TYR A 94 -9.05 -8.83 15.43
C TYR A 94 -8.84 -8.15 16.79
N GLU A 95 -7.72 -7.45 16.99
CA GLU A 95 -7.39 -6.75 18.24
C GLU A 95 -8.47 -5.73 18.63
N HIS A 96 -8.99 -4.98 17.66
CA HIS A 96 -10.04 -3.99 17.91
C HIS A 96 -11.34 -4.63 18.39
N TYR A 97 -11.85 -5.61 17.64
CA TYR A 97 -13.17 -6.21 17.92
C TYR A 97 -13.13 -7.25 19.04
N SER A 98 -11.98 -7.88 19.28
CA SER A 98 -11.77 -8.75 20.45
C SER A 98 -11.90 -7.96 21.76
N ASN A 99 -11.36 -6.74 21.81
CA ASN A 99 -11.37 -5.91 23.02
C ASN A 99 -12.63 -5.06 23.18
N LYS A 100 -13.25 -4.59 22.09
CA LYS A 100 -14.38 -3.64 22.12
C LYS A 100 -15.75 -4.25 21.81
N GLY A 101 -15.81 -5.50 21.36
CA GLY A 101 -17.05 -6.14 20.90
C GLY A 101 -17.61 -5.52 19.61
N GLY A 102 -18.85 -5.84 19.25
CA GLY A 102 -19.54 -5.29 18.07
C GLY A 102 -19.51 -6.16 16.80
N ARG A 103 -18.95 -7.37 16.87
CA ARG A 103 -18.97 -8.39 15.82
C ARG A 103 -19.34 -9.75 16.40
N ARG A 104 -19.84 -10.66 15.57
CA ARG A 104 -20.07 -12.06 15.97
C ARG A 104 -18.73 -12.76 16.22
N ALA A 105 -18.69 -13.72 17.14
CA ALA A 105 -17.47 -14.48 17.47
C ALA A 105 -16.81 -15.09 16.22
N GLU A 106 -17.60 -15.66 15.32
CA GLU A 106 -17.14 -16.19 14.03
C GLU A 106 -16.42 -15.13 13.18
N GLN A 107 -16.93 -13.89 13.15
CA GLN A 107 -16.30 -12.81 12.39
C GLN A 107 -14.96 -12.38 13.01
N VAL A 108 -14.84 -12.43 14.34
CA VAL A 108 -13.59 -12.14 15.04
C VAL A 108 -12.57 -13.24 14.77
N GLU A 109 -12.98 -14.50 14.79
CA GLU A 109 -12.09 -15.63 14.47
C GLU A 109 -11.61 -15.61 13.01
N ASN A 110 -12.45 -15.12 12.08
CA ASN A 110 -12.04 -14.91 10.69
C ASN A 110 -10.98 -13.81 10.53
N TYR A 111 -10.95 -12.79 11.40
CA TYR A 111 -9.85 -11.82 11.42
C TYR A 111 -8.57 -12.40 12.00
N ARG A 112 -8.68 -13.36 12.92
CA ARG A 112 -7.54 -14.07 13.51
C ARG A 112 -6.93 -15.07 12.54
N ASN A 113 -7.76 -15.78 11.78
CA ASN A 113 -7.37 -16.77 10.77
C ASN A 113 -7.90 -16.34 9.40
N PRO A 114 -7.34 -15.27 8.81
CA PRO A 114 -7.85 -14.77 7.55
C PRO A 114 -7.55 -15.76 6.42
N SER A 115 -8.53 -15.94 5.54
CA SER A 115 -8.37 -16.72 4.30
C SER A 115 -8.46 -15.79 3.11
N ILE A 116 -7.66 -16.08 2.07
CA ILE A 116 -7.65 -15.32 0.83
C ILE A 116 -7.67 -16.30 -0.34
N SER A 117 -8.48 -15.99 -1.35
CA SER A 117 -8.49 -16.79 -2.57
C SER A 117 -7.18 -16.58 -3.34
N VAL A 118 -6.71 -17.60 -4.05
CA VAL A 118 -5.50 -17.52 -4.88
C VAL A 118 -5.62 -16.42 -5.94
N LYS A 119 -6.82 -16.22 -6.48
CA LYS A 119 -7.11 -15.14 -7.43
C LYS A 119 -6.84 -13.77 -6.80
N GLU A 120 -7.41 -13.53 -5.63
CA GLU A 120 -7.26 -12.25 -4.92
C GLU A 120 -5.84 -12.03 -4.43
N LEU A 121 -5.18 -13.09 -3.94
CA LEU A 121 -3.76 -13.08 -3.59
C LEU A 121 -2.92 -12.60 -4.77
N ARG A 122 -3.12 -13.17 -5.96
CA ARG A 122 -2.42 -12.78 -7.19
C ARG A 122 -2.72 -11.35 -7.61
N THR A 123 -3.94 -10.87 -7.38
CA THR A 123 -4.32 -9.48 -7.63
C THR A 123 -3.58 -8.52 -6.70
N ILE A 124 -3.55 -8.78 -5.38
CA ILE A 124 -2.87 -7.88 -4.43
C ILE A 124 -1.35 -7.91 -4.57
N THR A 125 -0.76 -9.05 -4.96
CA THR A 125 0.68 -9.17 -5.18
C THR A 125 1.13 -8.72 -6.57
N ASP A 126 0.19 -8.38 -7.46
CA ASP A 126 0.46 -8.01 -8.85
C ASP A 126 1.21 -9.11 -9.62
N THR A 127 0.83 -10.37 -9.38
CA THR A 127 1.45 -11.57 -9.96
C THR A 127 0.54 -12.29 -10.96
N VAL A 128 -0.57 -11.65 -11.34
CA VAL A 128 -1.58 -12.22 -12.25
C VAL A 128 -0.94 -12.73 -13.54
N ASN A 129 0.04 -12.01 -14.09
CA ASN A 129 0.71 -12.35 -15.35
C ASN A 129 2.10 -13.00 -15.19
N GLU A 130 2.60 -13.17 -13.96
CA GLU A 130 3.97 -13.66 -13.71
C GLU A 130 4.05 -15.19 -13.71
N TYR A 131 3.13 -15.87 -13.02
CA TYR A 131 3.14 -17.33 -12.87
C TYR A 131 2.10 -17.98 -13.76
N LYS A 132 2.51 -18.37 -14.97
CA LYS A 132 1.61 -18.96 -15.99
C LYS A 132 0.94 -20.24 -15.50
N GLU A 133 1.70 -21.09 -14.81
CA GLU A 133 1.21 -22.32 -14.22
C GLU A 133 0.99 -22.16 -12.72
N THR A 134 -0.06 -22.78 -12.19
CA THR A 134 -0.44 -22.68 -10.77
C THR A 134 0.64 -23.25 -9.85
N TYR A 135 1.32 -24.32 -10.24
CA TYR A 135 2.37 -24.95 -9.43
C TYR A 135 3.67 -24.12 -9.33
N HIS A 136 3.84 -23.08 -10.15
CA HIS A 136 4.95 -22.13 -9.98
C HIS A 136 4.62 -21.04 -8.96
N PHE A 137 3.35 -20.92 -8.58
CA PHE A 137 2.86 -19.93 -7.62
C PHE A 137 2.74 -20.50 -6.19
N PHE A 138 2.46 -21.79 -6.05
CA PHE A 138 2.45 -22.52 -4.77
C PHE A 138 3.83 -23.09 -4.46
#